data_AF-A0A7Y8EHG0-F1
#
_entry.id   AF-A0A7Y8EHG0-F1
#
_cell.length_a   1.000
_cell.length_b   1.000
_cell.length_c   1.000
_cell.angle_alpha   90.00
_cell.angle_beta   90.00
_cell.angle_gamma   90.00
#
_symmetry.space_group_name_H-M   'P 1'
#
loop_
_entity.id
_entity.type
_entity.pdbx_description
1 polymer ?
#
loop_
_entity_poly.entity_id
_entity_poly.type
_entity_poly.pdbx_seq_one_letter_code
_entity_poly.pdbx_strand_id
1 'polypeptide(L)'
;MTAQLVEEPVVNPADVWTAHTLSAAKRFLKSAVVIDNQPYVSPVRVPLLITPVDSGLDHPVGDLVVPEDDGRLTMSEDEFAHILDVRKISDAFAEEGMACAFVLPDDSDPDVETIERRVLSSSKISDIVVIDWYLRDDNPVFTLKMLEKIASDDVGERGRMRLICVYTGQPLDGAMFAGVKEAIGRGGIHLRDVDGHLYAAKSSSCIVVLLNKTEVVPSELSKFLVARFAIFADGLLPSFALAAIGAIRKNIHHMVTRFGKELDSAYIANRLISDPPEDVAEMMRELLVSECDSALGLESVADNFLDVLPIRNWIEANSERLAPQIIGEGRSVDKRLLLLLLSNGIQKKGVLDENNALFKLPENHRKKVSVALAGSAETSKRSEFDFARLVVFKREAFGGTKLTGNEGWLPSLTTGTLLKIESVGDSPSKYYICLTPACDTLRLPCDTPFVFLEAMVNPECFSVIVREEGNIDTGLFFERDRPYISTFVFSPDLAVGRIRGRKVRVVEENPVFGFVTSDGLTNFVWLGEVRYARAASEMARLVQNWMRIGISDSEYLRQTEKGSF
;
A
#
# COMPACT_ATOMS: atom_id res chain seq x y z
N MET A 1 -32.94 -3.85 45.32
CA MET A 1 -32.02 -3.09 44.44
C MET A 1 -31.63 -4.01 43.30
N THR A 2 -32.46 -4.03 42.28
CA THR A 2 -32.25 -4.76 41.03
C THR A 2 -31.28 -3.95 40.18
N ALA A 3 -30.11 -4.50 39.90
CA ALA A 3 -29.16 -3.93 38.96
C ALA A 3 -29.80 -3.94 37.57
N GLN A 4 -30.08 -2.75 37.04
CA GLN A 4 -30.41 -2.57 35.63
C GLN A 4 -29.18 -2.93 34.82
N LEU A 5 -29.26 -4.08 34.12
CA LEU A 5 -28.41 -4.37 32.98
C LEU A 5 -28.67 -3.25 31.96
N VAL A 6 -27.70 -2.37 31.79
CA VAL A 6 -27.67 -1.43 30.68
C VAL A 6 -27.53 -2.28 29.43
N GLU A 7 -28.59 -2.36 28.63
CA GLU A 7 -28.53 -2.91 27.28
C GLU A 7 -27.52 -2.08 26.49
N GLU A 8 -26.37 -2.67 26.16
CA GLU A 8 -25.42 -2.07 25.21
C GLU A 8 -26.15 -1.89 23.88
N PRO A 9 -26.04 -0.72 23.23
CA PRO A 9 -26.72 -0.49 21.96
C PRO A 9 -26.25 -1.54 20.95
N VAL A 10 -27.18 -2.18 20.26
CA VAL A 10 -26.89 -3.11 19.16
C VAL A 10 -26.22 -2.31 18.04
N VAL A 11 -24.89 -2.25 18.05
CA VAL A 11 -24.12 -1.55 17.01
C VAL A 11 -24.12 -2.41 15.75
N ASN A 12 -24.49 -1.81 14.62
CA ASN A 12 -24.45 -2.50 13.33
C ASN A 12 -22.99 -2.86 12.99
N PRO A 13 -22.66 -4.13 12.70
CA PRO A 13 -21.30 -4.54 12.36
C PRO A 13 -20.67 -3.78 11.19
N ALA A 14 -21.50 -3.34 10.23
CA ALA A 14 -21.04 -2.53 9.10
C ALA A 14 -20.53 -1.14 9.55
N ASP A 15 -21.16 -0.54 10.56
CA ASP A 15 -20.75 0.76 11.10
C ASP A 15 -19.44 0.62 11.89
N VAL A 16 -19.29 -0.48 12.65
CA VAL A 16 -18.04 -0.81 13.35
C VAL A 16 -16.89 -1.00 12.36
N TRP A 17 -17.13 -1.73 11.27
CA TRP A 17 -16.14 -1.92 10.21
C TRP A 17 -15.78 -0.59 9.51
N THR A 18 -16.78 0.24 9.23
CA THR A 18 -16.56 1.56 8.61
C THR A 18 -15.74 2.49 9.53
N ALA A 19 -16.01 2.48 10.83
CA ALA A 19 -15.21 3.22 11.80
C ALA A 19 -13.75 2.70 11.85
N HIS A 20 -13.55 1.39 11.70
CA HIS A 20 -12.24 0.77 11.65
C HIS A 20 -11.43 1.22 10.41
N THR A 21 -12.02 1.19 9.22
CA THR A 21 -11.37 1.64 7.98
C THR A 21 -11.10 3.15 8.00
N LEU A 22 -12.02 3.95 8.56
CA LEU A 22 -11.85 5.39 8.76
C LEU A 22 -10.65 5.70 9.67
N SER A 23 -10.47 4.94 10.74
CA SER A 23 -9.34 5.08 11.67
C SER A 23 -7.99 4.88 10.96
N ALA A 24 -7.88 3.89 10.07
CA ALA A 24 -6.68 3.70 9.26
C ALA A 24 -6.38 4.90 8.35
N ALA A 25 -7.40 5.43 7.67
CA ALA A 25 -7.27 6.60 6.81
C ALA A 25 -6.79 7.84 7.59
N LYS A 26 -7.38 8.11 8.77
CA LYS A 26 -6.96 9.23 9.65
C LYS A 26 -5.50 9.12 10.09
N ARG A 27 -5.01 7.90 10.38
CA ARG A 27 -3.61 7.70 10.74
C ARG A 27 -2.67 8.00 9.57
N PHE A 28 -3.07 7.64 8.35
CA PHE A 28 -2.28 7.83 7.13
C PHE A 28 -2.21 9.29 6.66
N LEU A 29 -3.37 9.96 6.57
CA LEU A 29 -3.50 11.30 5.99
C LEU A 29 -2.76 12.36 6.82
N LYS A 30 -1.97 13.21 6.16
CA LYS A 30 -1.20 14.30 6.79
C LYS A 30 -1.23 15.61 6.01
N SER A 31 -1.46 15.59 4.69
CA SER A 31 -1.42 16.80 3.87
C SER A 31 -2.59 16.92 2.89
N ALA A 32 -3.13 18.13 2.78
CA ALA A 32 -4.10 18.52 1.78
C ALA A 32 -3.64 19.80 1.07
N VAL A 33 -4.03 19.96 -0.18
CA VAL A 33 -3.90 21.21 -0.92
C VAL A 33 -5.27 21.63 -1.45
N VAL A 34 -5.60 22.91 -1.33
CA VAL A 34 -6.82 23.50 -1.87
C VAL A 34 -6.44 24.55 -2.89
N ILE A 35 -7.00 24.41 -4.09
CA ILE A 35 -6.69 25.22 -5.25
C ILE A 35 -7.97 25.92 -5.69
N ASP A 36 -8.04 27.23 -5.54
CA ASP A 36 -9.26 28.02 -5.77
C ASP A 36 -8.87 29.47 -6.12
N ASN A 37 -9.47 30.03 -7.17
CA ASN A 37 -9.19 31.39 -7.65
C ASN A 37 -10.05 32.49 -6.99
N GLN A 38 -11.01 32.12 -6.13
CA GLN A 38 -11.90 33.03 -5.41
C GLN A 38 -11.84 32.83 -3.88
N PRO A 39 -10.66 33.01 -3.25
CA PRO A 39 -10.52 32.91 -1.81
C PRO A 39 -11.23 34.06 -1.09
N TYR A 40 -11.91 33.73 0.00
CA TYR A 40 -12.46 34.71 0.92
C TYR A 40 -12.03 34.39 2.35
N VAL A 41 -11.62 35.42 3.07
CA VAL A 41 -11.33 35.33 4.50
C VAL A 41 -12.37 36.18 5.22
N SER A 42 -13.28 35.54 5.96
CA SER A 42 -14.27 36.27 6.72
C SER A 42 -13.57 37.18 7.75
N PRO A 43 -13.78 38.51 7.71
CA PRO A 43 -13.20 39.40 8.70
C PRO A 43 -13.80 39.05 10.07
N VAL A 44 -12.93 38.84 11.06
CA VAL A 44 -13.38 38.66 12.45
C VAL A 44 -14.10 39.94 12.85
N ARG A 45 -15.42 39.88 13.03
CA ARG A 45 -16.15 40.93 13.75
C ARG A 45 -15.74 40.84 15.21
N VAL A 46 -14.65 41.49 15.59
CA VAL A 46 -14.44 41.86 16.99
C VAL A 46 -15.54 42.87 17.29
N PRO A 47 -16.45 42.61 18.24
CA PRO A 47 -17.37 43.65 18.68
C PRO A 47 -16.48 44.75 19.26
N LEU A 48 -16.37 45.87 18.57
CA LEU A 48 -15.93 47.12 19.18
C LEU A 48 -16.99 47.44 20.24
N LEU A 49 -16.76 46.98 21.47
CA LEU A 49 -17.40 47.55 22.64
C LEU A 49 -16.85 48.98 22.74
N ILE A 50 -17.51 49.91 22.05
CA ILE A 50 -17.37 51.32 22.35
C ILE A 50 -18.07 51.50 23.69
N THR A 51 -17.33 51.27 24.78
CA THR A 51 -17.72 51.86 26.06
C THR A 51 -17.59 53.36 25.87
N PRO A 52 -18.67 54.16 26.02
CA PRO A 52 -18.52 55.60 26.02
C PRO A 52 -17.64 55.95 27.21
N VAL A 53 -16.43 56.44 26.92
CA VAL A 53 -15.62 57.11 27.92
C VAL A 53 -16.31 58.44 28.14
N ASP A 54 -17.03 58.55 29.25
CA ASP A 54 -17.54 59.82 29.77
C ASP A 54 -16.35 60.74 30.03
N SER A 55 -16.12 61.68 29.12
CA SER A 55 -15.03 62.65 29.20
C SER A 55 -15.40 63.90 30.01
N GLY A 56 -16.56 63.92 30.70
CA GLY A 56 -16.84 64.92 31.73
C GLY A 56 -16.71 66.38 31.29
N LEU A 57 -16.94 66.67 30.01
CA LEU A 57 -16.91 68.03 29.46
C LEU A 57 -18.13 68.26 28.57
N ASP A 58 -19.08 69.02 29.10
CA ASP A 58 -20.26 69.55 28.40
C ASP A 58 -19.83 70.47 27.25
N HIS A 59 -19.69 69.91 26.05
CA HIS A 59 -19.77 70.67 24.80
C HIS A 59 -20.56 69.89 23.76
N PRO A 60 -21.47 70.55 23.00
CA PRO A 60 -22.33 69.89 22.04
C PRO A 60 -21.47 69.39 20.87
N VAL A 61 -21.24 68.09 20.81
CA VAL A 61 -20.61 67.43 19.67
C VAL A 61 -21.60 67.48 18.52
N GLY A 62 -21.24 68.21 17.46
CA GLY A 62 -22.02 68.26 16.23
C GLY A 62 -22.27 66.88 15.65
N ASP A 63 -23.40 66.73 14.97
CA ASP A 63 -23.87 65.48 14.36
C ASP A 63 -22.72 64.71 13.70
N LEU A 64 -22.32 63.61 14.34
CA LEU A 64 -21.48 62.61 13.73
C LEU A 64 -22.30 61.96 12.63
N VAL A 65 -22.00 62.34 11.39
CA VAL A 65 -22.47 61.66 10.20
C VAL A 65 -22.05 60.20 10.33
N VAL A 66 -23.03 59.33 10.56
CA VAL A 66 -22.89 57.89 10.37
C VAL A 66 -22.39 57.72 8.93
N PRO A 67 -21.24 57.07 8.68
CA PRO A 67 -20.83 56.75 7.32
C PRO A 67 -22.01 56.02 6.68
N GLU A 68 -22.49 56.52 5.54
CA GLU A 68 -23.50 55.83 4.75
C GLU A 68 -23.04 54.37 4.59
N ASP A 69 -23.99 53.47 4.83
CA ASP A 69 -23.90 52.02 4.65
C ASP A 69 -23.24 51.75 3.28
N ASP A 70 -21.92 51.56 3.30
CA ASP A 70 -21.08 51.43 2.12
C ASP A 70 -21.46 50.10 1.47
N GLY A 71 -22.36 50.20 0.50
CA GLY A 71 -22.77 49.15 -0.42
C GLY A 71 -22.96 47.78 0.22
N ARG A 72 -24.20 47.47 0.64
CA ARG A 72 -24.69 46.10 0.44
C ARG A 72 -24.57 45.79 -1.05
N LEU A 73 -23.45 45.23 -1.47
CA LEU A 73 -23.38 44.41 -2.67
C LEU A 73 -24.41 43.32 -2.45
N THR A 74 -25.58 43.48 -3.07
CA THR A 74 -26.53 42.39 -3.26
C THR A 74 -25.88 41.41 -4.22
N MET A 75 -24.92 40.64 -3.72
CA MET A 75 -24.38 39.49 -4.45
C MET A 75 -25.51 38.48 -4.58
N SER A 76 -25.66 37.89 -5.77
CA SER A 76 -26.66 36.85 -6.00
C SER A 76 -26.34 35.60 -5.16
N GLU A 77 -27.33 34.74 -4.91
CA GLU A 77 -27.09 33.45 -4.24
C GLU A 77 -26.04 32.61 -4.98
N ASP A 78 -25.98 32.74 -6.32
CA ASP A 78 -24.97 32.10 -7.17
C ASP A 78 -23.55 32.63 -6.89
N GLU A 79 -23.35 33.94 -6.75
CA GLU A 79 -22.02 34.51 -6.45
C GLU A 79 -21.52 34.12 -5.05
N PHE A 80 -22.41 33.92 -4.07
CA PHE A 80 -22.04 33.41 -2.74
C PHE A 80 -21.61 31.94 -2.76
N ALA A 81 -22.16 31.13 -3.68
CA ALA A 81 -21.83 29.71 -3.80
C ALA A 81 -20.41 29.46 -4.34
N HIS A 82 -19.81 30.43 -5.02
CA HIS A 82 -18.45 30.33 -5.55
C HIS A 82 -17.37 30.70 -4.53
N ILE A 83 -17.71 31.52 -3.53
CA ILE A 83 -16.78 32.04 -2.53
C ILE A 83 -16.27 30.94 -1.56
N LEU A 84 -14.94 30.82 -1.44
CA LEU A 84 -14.30 29.83 -0.56
C LEU A 84 -13.84 30.44 0.78
N ASP A 85 -14.43 30.02 1.91
CA ASP A 85 -13.98 30.43 3.26
C ASP A 85 -12.71 29.67 3.69
N VAL A 86 -11.55 30.30 3.43
CA VAL A 86 -10.22 29.71 3.68
C VAL A 86 -10.02 29.35 5.16
N ARG A 87 -10.57 30.14 6.10
CA ARG A 87 -10.40 29.89 7.54
C ARG A 87 -11.14 28.62 7.94
N LYS A 88 -12.42 28.48 7.54
CA LYS A 88 -13.21 27.28 7.87
C LYS A 88 -12.57 26.01 7.34
N ILE A 89 -12.01 26.06 6.13
CA ILE A 89 -11.32 24.92 5.54
C ILE A 89 -10.04 24.60 6.31
N SER A 90 -9.22 25.61 6.58
CA SER A 90 -7.99 25.45 7.36
C SER A 90 -8.28 24.82 8.73
N ASP A 91 -9.29 25.33 9.44
CA ASP A 91 -9.69 24.82 10.75
C ASP A 91 -10.21 23.37 10.64
N ALA A 92 -11.06 23.07 9.64
CA ALA A 92 -11.61 21.73 9.44
C ALA A 92 -10.53 20.67 9.12
N PHE A 93 -9.50 21.02 8.33
CA PHE A 93 -8.38 20.11 8.08
C PHE A 93 -7.46 19.96 9.31
N ALA A 94 -7.24 21.04 10.06
CA ALA A 94 -6.45 21.01 11.28
C ALA A 94 -7.10 20.13 12.38
N GLU A 95 -8.42 20.17 12.53
CA GLU A 95 -9.18 19.30 13.44
C GLU A 95 -8.98 17.80 13.12
N GLU A 96 -8.76 17.46 11.86
CA GLU A 96 -8.46 16.09 11.41
C GLU A 96 -6.95 15.77 11.42
N GLY A 97 -6.11 16.67 11.95
CA GLY A 97 -4.66 16.48 12.08
C GLY A 97 -3.89 16.55 10.76
N MET A 98 -4.42 17.28 9.78
CA MET A 98 -3.80 17.48 8.46
C MET A 98 -3.34 18.92 8.27
N ALA A 99 -2.17 19.10 7.65
CA ALA A 99 -1.73 20.39 7.16
C ALA A 99 -2.43 20.71 5.82
N CYS A 100 -3.06 21.88 5.73
CA CYS A 100 -3.74 22.35 4.52
C CYS A 100 -2.96 23.51 3.89
N ALA A 101 -2.48 23.31 2.67
CA ALA A 101 -1.87 24.37 1.86
C ALA A 101 -2.91 24.98 0.89
N PHE A 102 -2.77 26.27 0.59
CA PHE A 102 -3.65 26.96 -0.37
C PHE A 102 -2.85 27.46 -1.56
N VAL A 103 -3.32 27.16 -2.77
CA VAL A 103 -2.82 27.71 -4.03
C VAL A 103 -3.92 28.56 -4.62
N LEU A 104 -3.73 29.88 -4.61
CA LEU A 104 -4.75 30.84 -4.98
C LEU A 104 -4.33 31.55 -6.28
N PRO A 105 -4.59 30.96 -7.46
CA PRO A 105 -4.29 31.60 -8.73
C PRO A 105 -5.13 32.87 -8.91
N ASP A 106 -4.52 33.90 -9.48
CA ASP A 106 -5.20 35.14 -9.84
C ASP A 106 -5.49 35.12 -11.34
N ASP A 107 -6.76 35.33 -11.71
CA ASP A 107 -7.20 35.33 -13.11
C ASP A 107 -6.50 36.43 -13.94
N SER A 108 -6.08 37.51 -13.28
CA SER A 108 -5.36 38.62 -13.90
C SER A 108 -3.88 38.33 -14.15
N ASP A 109 -3.33 37.23 -13.62
CA ASP A 109 -1.92 36.84 -13.79
C ASP A 109 -1.70 36.26 -15.21
N PRO A 110 -0.87 36.93 -16.05
CA PRO A 110 -0.59 36.46 -17.41
C PRO A 110 0.36 35.26 -17.44
N ASP A 111 1.08 34.95 -16.35
CA ASP A 111 2.03 33.84 -16.30
C ASP A 111 1.36 32.52 -15.92
N VAL A 112 0.64 31.96 -16.89
CA VAL A 112 -0.04 30.66 -16.78
C VAL A 112 0.93 29.53 -16.43
N GLU A 113 2.18 29.60 -16.89
CA GLU A 113 3.17 28.55 -16.66
C GLU A 113 3.60 28.49 -15.19
N THR A 114 3.79 29.65 -14.56
CA THR A 114 4.11 29.72 -13.14
C THR A 114 2.92 29.28 -12.27
N ILE A 115 1.68 29.62 -12.64
CA ILE A 115 0.47 29.10 -11.98
C ILE A 115 0.44 27.56 -12.05
N GLU A 116 0.60 27.01 -13.26
CA GLU A 116 0.61 25.57 -13.49
C GLU A 116 1.70 24.89 -12.64
N ARG A 117 2.91 25.44 -12.62
CA ARG A 117 4.02 24.89 -11.81
C ARG A 117 3.71 24.89 -10.32
N ARG A 118 3.06 25.94 -9.79
CA ARG A 118 2.63 26.00 -8.38
C ARG A 118 1.56 24.96 -8.05
N VAL A 119 0.57 24.80 -8.93
CA VAL A 119 -0.48 23.76 -8.80
C VAL A 119 0.14 22.37 -8.76
N LEU A 120 1.00 22.04 -9.73
CA LEU A 120 1.62 20.71 -9.82
C LEU A 120 2.57 20.43 -8.66
N SER A 121 3.45 21.37 -8.29
CA SER A 121 4.39 21.19 -7.17
C SER A 121 3.68 20.99 -5.83
N SER A 122 2.62 21.77 -5.56
CA SER A 122 1.84 21.63 -4.33
C SER A 122 1.04 20.34 -4.31
N SER A 123 0.49 19.94 -5.46
CA SER A 123 -0.20 18.65 -5.61
C SER A 123 0.76 17.46 -5.45
N LYS A 124 2.06 17.62 -5.68
CA LYS A 124 3.02 16.50 -5.62
C LYS A 124 3.23 15.93 -4.21
N ILE A 125 3.04 16.75 -3.18
CA ILE A 125 3.29 16.41 -1.76
C ILE A 125 2.01 16.20 -0.93
N SER A 126 0.84 16.39 -1.53
CA SER A 126 -0.46 16.30 -0.87
C SER A 126 -1.06 14.89 -0.96
N ASP A 127 -1.60 14.38 0.13
CA ASP A 127 -2.42 13.15 0.11
C ASP A 127 -3.82 13.43 -0.49
N ILE A 128 -4.34 14.66 -0.29
CA ILE A 128 -5.64 15.14 -0.81
C ILE A 128 -5.44 16.40 -1.66
N VAL A 129 -6.03 16.44 -2.86
CA VAL A 129 -6.09 17.63 -3.72
C VAL A 129 -7.55 18.07 -3.85
N VAL A 130 -7.88 19.27 -3.38
CA VAL A 130 -9.16 19.92 -3.63
C VAL A 130 -8.93 20.99 -4.69
N ILE A 131 -9.67 20.93 -5.79
CA ILE A 131 -9.54 21.84 -6.92
C ILE A 131 -10.90 22.44 -7.26
N ASP A 132 -10.97 23.76 -7.38
CA ASP A 132 -12.18 24.43 -7.84
C ASP A 132 -12.44 24.08 -9.32
N TRP A 133 -13.72 23.96 -9.68
CA TRP A 133 -14.09 23.60 -11.05
C TRP A 133 -13.70 24.69 -12.06
N TYR A 134 -13.73 25.96 -11.66
CA TYR A 134 -13.43 27.13 -12.51
C TYR A 134 -12.18 27.86 -12.02
N LEU A 135 -11.02 27.21 -12.14
CA LEU A 135 -9.74 27.82 -11.77
C LEU A 135 -9.34 29.07 -12.57
N ARG A 136 -9.96 29.33 -13.72
CA ARG A 136 -9.68 30.51 -14.55
C ARG A 136 -10.81 30.79 -15.54
N ASP A 137 -11.10 32.07 -15.77
CA ASP A 137 -12.00 32.56 -16.83
C ASP A 137 -13.41 31.93 -16.81
N ASP A 138 -13.91 31.55 -15.62
CA ASP A 138 -15.18 30.83 -15.41
C ASP A 138 -15.34 29.58 -16.30
N ASN A 139 -14.22 28.93 -16.63
CA ASN A 139 -14.17 27.84 -17.61
C ASN A 139 -13.39 26.62 -17.08
N PRO A 140 -13.90 25.38 -17.25
CA PRO A 140 -13.24 24.19 -16.72
C PRO A 140 -12.00 23.73 -17.50
N VAL A 141 -11.69 24.32 -18.66
CA VAL A 141 -10.57 23.90 -19.51
C VAL A 141 -9.24 23.88 -18.76
N PHE A 142 -8.96 24.89 -17.94
CA PHE A 142 -7.71 24.94 -17.17
C PHE A 142 -7.68 23.86 -16.08
N THR A 143 -8.78 23.69 -15.35
CA THR A 143 -8.96 22.62 -14.34
C THR A 143 -8.75 21.23 -14.94
N LEU A 144 -9.38 20.93 -16.07
CA LEU A 144 -9.24 19.65 -16.78
C LEU A 144 -7.79 19.42 -17.23
N LYS A 145 -7.10 20.46 -17.72
CA LYS A 145 -5.68 20.38 -18.06
C LYS A 145 -4.81 20.08 -16.83
N MET A 146 -5.10 20.68 -15.67
CA MET A 146 -4.37 20.40 -14.42
C MET A 146 -4.61 18.95 -13.96
N LEU A 147 -5.85 18.47 -14.01
CA LEU A 147 -6.19 17.08 -13.66
C LEU A 147 -5.44 16.06 -14.52
N GLU A 148 -5.36 16.31 -15.83
CA GLU A 148 -4.59 15.49 -16.77
C GLU A 148 -3.10 15.44 -16.40
N LYS A 149 -2.50 16.60 -16.08
CA LYS A 149 -1.09 16.70 -15.69
C LYS A 149 -0.80 16.06 -14.33
N ILE A 150 -1.68 16.25 -13.34
CA ILE A 150 -1.57 15.60 -12.03
C ILE A 150 -1.61 14.07 -12.19
N ALA A 151 -2.55 13.57 -13.00
CA ALA A 151 -2.65 12.14 -13.29
C ALA A 151 -1.40 11.60 -14.01
N SER A 152 -0.87 12.35 -14.99
CA SER A 152 0.36 11.99 -15.70
C SER A 152 1.58 11.93 -14.77
N ASP A 153 1.74 12.91 -13.87
CA ASP A 153 2.79 12.92 -12.85
C ASP A 153 2.66 11.73 -11.89
N ASP A 154 1.43 11.36 -11.51
CA ASP A 154 1.17 10.21 -10.66
C ASP A 154 1.51 8.88 -11.34
N VAL A 155 1.20 8.76 -12.63
CA VAL A 155 1.59 7.60 -13.44
C VAL A 155 3.11 7.54 -13.59
N GLY A 156 3.78 8.68 -13.80
CA GLY A 156 5.25 8.76 -13.85
C GLY A 156 5.90 8.28 -12.55
N GLU A 157 5.27 8.53 -11.40
CA GLU A 157 5.70 8.01 -10.09
C GLU A 157 5.20 6.58 -9.80
N ARG A 158 4.44 5.99 -10.72
CA ARG A 158 3.80 4.66 -10.70
C ARG A 158 2.72 4.50 -9.63
N GLY A 159 1.78 5.43 -9.63
CA GLY A 159 0.54 5.35 -8.87
C GLY A 159 0.69 5.86 -7.44
N ARG A 160 0.98 7.16 -7.29
CA ARG A 160 0.85 7.83 -5.99
C ARG A 160 -0.60 7.66 -5.50
N MET A 161 -0.76 7.10 -4.31
CA MET A 161 -2.07 6.98 -3.69
C MET A 161 -2.56 8.37 -3.26
N ARG A 162 -3.68 8.84 -3.81
CA ARG A 162 -4.27 10.15 -3.45
C ARG A 162 -5.77 10.20 -3.68
N LEU A 163 -6.40 11.22 -3.09
CA LEU A 163 -7.78 11.59 -3.39
C LEU A 163 -7.82 12.98 -4.04
N ILE A 164 -8.58 13.10 -5.12
CA ILE A 164 -8.83 14.35 -5.84
C ILE A 164 -10.30 14.72 -5.70
N CYS A 165 -10.57 15.91 -5.17
CA CYS A 165 -11.91 16.47 -5.04
C CYS A 165 -12.06 17.65 -6.00
N VAL A 166 -13.00 17.57 -6.93
CA VAL A 166 -13.46 18.75 -7.68
C VAL A 166 -14.58 19.39 -6.87
N TYR A 167 -14.35 20.59 -6.37
CA TYR A 167 -15.27 21.32 -5.49
C TYR A 167 -15.87 22.49 -6.27
N THR A 168 -17.19 22.60 -6.35
CA THR A 168 -17.83 23.56 -7.28
C THR A 168 -19.07 24.22 -6.67
N GLY A 169 -19.33 25.47 -7.05
CA GLY A 169 -20.62 26.13 -6.77
C GLY A 169 -21.75 25.64 -7.69
N GLN A 170 -21.42 25.04 -8.84
CA GLN A 170 -22.38 24.66 -9.88
C GLN A 170 -23.10 23.34 -9.56
N PRO A 171 -24.38 23.17 -9.98
CA PRO A 171 -25.10 21.91 -9.84
C PRO A 171 -24.31 20.73 -10.43
N LEU A 172 -24.25 19.62 -9.69
CA LEU A 172 -23.51 18.44 -10.14
C LEU A 172 -24.28 17.70 -11.24
N ASP A 173 -23.62 17.43 -12.37
CA ASP A 173 -24.21 16.63 -13.44
C ASP A 173 -23.27 15.51 -13.95
N GLY A 174 -23.84 14.58 -14.71
CA GLY A 174 -23.10 13.44 -15.25
C GLY A 174 -22.06 13.84 -16.31
N ALA A 175 -22.25 14.98 -16.99
CA ALA A 175 -21.33 15.45 -18.03
C ALA A 175 -20.04 16.01 -17.41
N MET A 176 -20.16 16.78 -16.33
CA MET A 176 -19.04 17.27 -15.52
C MET A 176 -18.22 16.10 -15.00
N PHE A 177 -18.89 15.09 -14.42
CA PHE A 177 -18.20 13.91 -13.91
C PHE A 177 -17.51 13.10 -15.00
N ALA A 178 -18.15 12.93 -16.16
CA ALA A 178 -17.55 12.28 -17.31
C ALA A 178 -16.31 13.05 -17.81
N GLY A 179 -16.38 14.39 -17.89
CA GLY A 179 -15.25 15.24 -18.28
C GLY A 179 -14.05 15.12 -17.34
N VAL A 180 -14.29 15.09 -16.02
CA VAL A 180 -13.25 14.86 -15.01
C VAL A 180 -12.61 13.48 -15.19
N LYS A 181 -13.43 12.43 -15.36
CA LYS A 181 -12.93 11.07 -15.61
C LYS A 181 -12.10 10.99 -16.89
N GLU A 182 -12.53 11.67 -17.95
CA GLU A 182 -11.82 11.70 -19.23
C GLU A 182 -10.48 12.41 -19.11
N ALA A 183 -10.42 13.56 -18.44
CA ALA A 183 -9.17 14.30 -18.23
C ALA A 183 -8.14 13.48 -17.46
N ILE A 184 -8.55 12.82 -16.38
CA ILE A 184 -7.68 11.92 -15.61
C ILE A 184 -7.30 10.68 -16.43
N GLY A 185 -8.22 10.18 -17.26
CA GLY A 185 -7.98 9.11 -18.22
C GLY A 185 -6.92 9.45 -19.27
N ARG A 186 -6.92 10.69 -19.79
CA ARG A 186 -5.86 11.18 -20.71
C ARG A 186 -4.50 11.25 -20.03
N GLY A 187 -4.47 11.49 -18.72
CA GLY A 187 -3.25 11.41 -17.90
C GLY A 187 -2.80 9.97 -17.59
N GLY A 188 -3.54 8.94 -18.03
CA GLY A 188 -3.17 7.52 -17.89
C GLY A 188 -3.82 6.79 -16.72
N ILE A 189 -4.74 7.42 -15.96
CA ILE A 189 -5.45 6.77 -14.85
C ILE A 189 -6.89 6.47 -15.26
N HIS A 190 -7.21 5.19 -15.41
CA HIS A 190 -8.58 4.76 -15.73
C HIS A 190 -9.40 4.53 -14.46
N LEU A 191 -10.46 5.31 -14.30
CA LEU A 191 -11.34 5.29 -13.13
C LEU A 191 -12.60 4.45 -13.39
N ARG A 192 -13.09 3.79 -12.34
CA ARG A 192 -14.37 3.07 -12.34
C ARG A 192 -15.27 3.66 -11.25
N ASP A 193 -16.54 3.81 -11.56
CA ASP A 193 -17.51 4.38 -10.62
C ASP A 193 -17.60 3.51 -9.35
N VAL A 194 -17.81 4.16 -8.20
CA VAL A 194 -17.92 3.47 -6.91
C VAL A 194 -19.39 3.20 -6.61
N ASP A 195 -19.73 1.92 -6.46
CA ASP A 195 -21.10 1.49 -6.15
C ASP A 195 -21.63 2.17 -4.88
N GLY A 196 -22.86 2.67 -4.94
CA GLY A 196 -23.50 3.36 -3.81
C GLY A 196 -23.01 4.79 -3.55
N HIS A 197 -22.14 5.35 -4.41
CA HIS A 197 -21.60 6.70 -4.26
C HIS A 197 -21.72 7.50 -5.56
N LEU A 198 -22.69 8.42 -5.60
CA LEU A 198 -22.85 9.33 -6.72
C LEU A 198 -21.62 10.22 -6.88
N TYR A 199 -21.20 10.42 -8.13
CA TYR A 199 -20.06 11.26 -8.51
C TYR A 199 -18.74 10.90 -7.82
N ALA A 200 -18.55 9.62 -7.51
CA ALA A 200 -17.30 9.06 -6.99
C ALA A 200 -16.80 7.95 -7.91
N ALA A 201 -15.52 8.01 -8.27
CA ALA A 201 -14.86 6.96 -9.05
C ALA A 201 -13.46 6.67 -8.48
N LYS A 202 -12.98 5.45 -8.68
CA LYS A 202 -11.68 4.99 -8.16
C LYS A 202 -10.89 4.18 -9.17
N SER A 203 -9.58 4.20 -8.99
CA SER A 203 -8.62 3.22 -9.52
C SER A 203 -7.90 2.54 -8.34
N SER A 204 -6.80 1.83 -8.60
CA SER A 204 -5.97 1.23 -7.54
C SER A 204 -5.23 2.27 -6.69
N SER A 205 -4.99 3.47 -7.24
CA SER A 205 -4.19 4.53 -6.58
C SER A 205 -4.87 5.90 -6.54
N CYS A 206 -6.00 6.11 -7.21
CA CYS A 206 -6.69 7.41 -7.22
C CYS A 206 -8.16 7.24 -6.87
N ILE A 207 -8.67 8.09 -5.97
CA ILE A 207 -10.11 8.31 -5.78
C ILE A 207 -10.43 9.72 -6.25
N VAL A 208 -11.51 9.85 -7.01
CA VAL A 208 -12.02 11.12 -7.49
C VAL A 208 -13.44 11.31 -7.00
N VAL A 209 -13.72 12.48 -6.46
CA VAL A 209 -15.06 12.88 -6.01
C VAL A 209 -15.40 14.28 -6.54
N LEU A 210 -16.66 14.50 -6.89
CA LEU A 210 -17.18 15.84 -7.17
C LEU A 210 -18.12 16.22 -6.04
N LEU A 211 -17.94 17.44 -5.52
CA LEU A 211 -18.76 17.97 -4.42
C LEU A 211 -19.24 19.37 -4.75
N ASN A 212 -20.48 19.66 -4.35
CA ASN A 212 -21.03 20.98 -4.45
C ASN A 212 -20.79 21.76 -3.14
N LYS A 213 -20.38 23.03 -3.26
CA LYS A 213 -20.08 23.97 -2.15
C LYS A 213 -21.28 24.22 -1.23
N THR A 214 -22.51 24.10 -1.75
CA THR A 214 -23.75 24.26 -0.99
C THR A 214 -24.20 22.98 -0.26
N GLU A 215 -23.90 21.81 -0.83
CA GLU A 215 -24.25 20.51 -0.23
C GLU A 215 -23.26 20.11 0.87
N VAL A 216 -21.97 20.30 0.61
CA VAL A 216 -20.89 20.04 1.57
C VAL A 216 -20.23 21.37 1.89
N VAL A 217 -20.59 21.91 3.06
CA VAL A 217 -20.05 23.19 3.51
C VAL A 217 -18.55 23.08 3.84
N PRO A 218 -17.78 24.19 3.75
CA PRO A 218 -16.34 24.20 3.99
C PRO A 218 -15.87 23.56 5.31
N SER A 219 -16.68 23.65 6.37
CA SER A 219 -16.37 23.08 7.70
C SER A 219 -16.54 21.56 7.78
N GLU A 220 -17.27 20.94 6.86
CA GLU A 220 -17.48 19.49 6.82
C GLU A 220 -16.66 18.79 5.73
N LEU A 221 -16.02 19.58 4.86
CA LEU A 221 -15.24 19.11 3.72
C LEU A 221 -14.18 18.08 4.15
N SER A 222 -13.37 18.37 5.17
CA SER A 222 -12.32 17.46 5.62
C SER A 222 -12.87 16.09 6.05
N LYS A 223 -13.94 16.07 6.85
CA LYS A 223 -14.61 14.84 7.33
C LYS A 223 -15.13 14.01 6.16
N PHE A 224 -15.78 14.66 5.20
CA PHE A 224 -16.28 13.98 4.01
C PHE A 224 -15.13 13.37 3.20
N LEU A 225 -14.07 14.14 2.95
CA LEU A 225 -12.93 13.66 2.15
C LEU A 225 -12.17 12.52 2.85
N VAL A 226 -12.00 12.56 4.17
CA VAL A 226 -11.40 11.46 4.94
C VAL A 226 -12.26 10.20 4.85
N ALA A 227 -13.59 10.32 4.94
CA ALA A 227 -14.50 9.20 4.77
C ALA A 227 -14.43 8.60 3.34
N ARG A 228 -14.28 9.44 2.32
CA ARG A 228 -14.06 8.97 0.94
C ARG A 228 -12.70 8.31 0.76
N PHE A 229 -11.66 8.82 1.40
CA PHE A 229 -10.33 8.21 1.36
C PHE A 229 -10.32 6.83 2.02
N ALA A 230 -11.17 6.60 3.03
CA ALA A 230 -11.30 5.31 3.72
C ALA A 230 -11.74 4.15 2.79
N ILE A 231 -12.24 4.44 1.58
CA ILE A 231 -12.48 3.42 0.55
C ILE A 231 -11.20 2.67 0.17
N PHE A 232 -10.01 3.31 0.26
CA PHE A 232 -8.73 2.61 0.09
C PHE A 232 -8.39 1.67 1.25
N ALA A 233 -8.93 1.96 2.44
CA ALA A 233 -8.72 1.16 3.64
C ALA A 233 -9.72 -0.01 3.75
N ASP A 234 -10.61 -0.22 2.77
CA ASP A 234 -11.60 -1.31 2.81
C ASP A 234 -10.95 -2.68 2.61
N GLY A 235 -10.51 -3.25 3.73
CA GLY A 235 -9.94 -4.58 3.86
C GLY A 235 -8.93 -4.62 5.01
N LEU A 236 -8.70 -5.80 5.60
CA LEU A 236 -7.75 -5.96 6.72
C LEU A 236 -6.31 -5.57 6.34
N LEU A 237 -5.82 -6.01 5.18
CA LEU A 237 -4.45 -5.70 4.74
C LEU A 237 -4.30 -4.23 4.28
N PRO A 238 -5.23 -3.64 3.50
CA PRO A 238 -5.19 -2.22 3.19
C PRO A 238 -5.28 -1.31 4.42
N SER A 239 -6.18 -1.59 5.37
CA SER A 239 -6.30 -0.80 6.61
C SER A 239 -5.01 -0.86 7.44
N PHE A 240 -4.44 -2.06 7.60
CA PHE A 240 -3.14 -2.26 8.25
C PHE A 240 -2.02 -1.48 7.52
N ALA A 241 -1.94 -1.57 6.19
CA ALA A 241 -0.89 -0.92 5.43
C ALA A 241 -0.93 0.62 5.59
N LEU A 242 -2.12 1.22 5.50
CA LEU A 242 -2.30 2.66 5.71
C LEU A 242 -1.93 3.08 7.13
N ALA A 243 -2.41 2.35 8.13
CA ALA A 243 -2.09 2.62 9.53
C ALA A 243 -0.59 2.46 9.82
N ALA A 244 0.08 1.47 9.22
CA ALA A 244 1.51 1.21 9.38
C ALA A 244 2.36 2.33 8.78
N ILE A 245 2.04 2.78 7.57
CA ILE A 245 2.72 3.94 6.97
C ILE A 245 2.44 5.22 7.78
N GLY A 246 1.23 5.39 8.30
CA GLY A 246 0.88 6.47 9.22
C GLY A 246 1.74 6.47 10.50
N ALA A 247 1.97 5.30 11.09
CA ALA A 247 2.83 5.12 12.26
C ALA A 247 4.30 5.48 11.97
N ILE A 248 4.83 5.09 10.81
CA ILE A 248 6.17 5.48 10.36
C ILE A 248 6.25 7.01 10.17
N ARG A 249 5.28 7.61 9.47
CA ARG A 249 5.22 9.08 9.28
C ARG A 249 5.18 9.83 10.62
N LYS A 250 4.42 9.35 11.60
CA LYS A 250 4.33 9.94 12.94
C LYS A 250 5.67 9.94 13.68
N ASN A 251 6.50 8.92 13.46
CA ASN A 251 7.78 8.74 14.15
C ASN A 251 9.01 9.20 13.34
N ILE A 252 8.82 9.69 12.12
CA ILE A 252 9.91 9.97 11.17
C ILE A 252 10.96 10.94 11.73
N HIS A 253 10.54 11.98 12.45
CA HIS A 253 11.46 12.95 13.04
C HIS A 253 12.32 12.32 14.14
N HIS A 254 11.73 11.46 14.99
CA HIS A 254 12.49 10.73 15.99
C HIS A 254 13.51 9.80 15.34
N MET A 255 13.12 9.06 14.30
CA MET A 255 14.02 8.15 13.58
C MET A 255 15.24 8.90 13.01
N VAL A 256 15.04 10.05 12.37
CA VAL A 256 16.14 10.84 11.79
C VAL A 256 17.09 11.38 12.87
N THR A 257 16.58 11.79 14.03
CA THR A 257 17.42 12.32 15.12
C THR A 257 18.38 11.29 15.74
N ARG A 258 18.14 9.98 15.53
CA ARG A 258 19.02 8.89 15.99
C ARG A 258 20.33 8.82 15.20
N PHE A 259 20.31 9.25 13.94
CA PHE A 259 21.47 9.26 13.05
C PHE A 259 22.20 10.61 13.11
N GLY A 260 22.75 10.92 14.28
CA GLY A 260 23.48 12.16 14.52
C GLY A 260 24.93 12.14 14.00
N LYS A 261 25.47 13.32 13.68
CA LYS A 261 26.84 13.53 13.15
C LYS A 261 27.96 12.91 13.99
N GLU A 262 27.74 12.68 15.29
CA GLU A 262 28.74 12.09 16.19
C GLU A 262 29.08 10.63 15.80
N LEU A 263 28.16 9.95 15.09
CA LEU A 263 28.35 8.59 14.59
C LEU A 263 29.24 8.53 13.34
N ASP A 264 29.50 9.66 12.66
CA ASP A 264 30.24 9.69 11.39
C ASP A 264 31.65 9.09 11.55
N SER A 265 32.33 9.42 12.65
CA SER A 265 33.66 8.88 12.96
C SER A 265 33.65 7.36 13.13
N ALA A 266 32.64 6.81 13.81
CA ALA A 266 32.46 5.38 14.03
C ALA A 266 32.04 4.66 12.73
N TYR A 267 31.18 5.28 11.92
CA TYR A 267 30.81 4.76 10.61
C TYR A 267 32.03 4.67 9.68
N ILE A 268 32.81 5.75 9.57
CA ILE A 268 34.03 5.78 8.75
C ILE A 268 35.04 4.76 9.27
N ALA A 269 35.26 4.69 10.58
CA ALA A 269 36.16 3.70 11.18
C ALA A 269 35.76 2.27 10.81
N ASN A 270 34.49 1.90 10.97
CA ASN A 270 33.99 0.57 10.57
C ASN A 270 34.18 0.35 9.07
N ARG A 271 33.83 1.33 8.23
CA ARG A 271 33.99 1.22 6.77
C ARG A 271 35.44 0.98 6.36
N LEU A 272 36.41 1.62 7.02
CA LEU A 272 37.84 1.49 6.70
C LEU A 272 38.43 0.14 7.11
N ILE A 273 37.88 -0.51 8.14
CA ILE A 273 38.40 -1.79 8.67
C ILE A 273 37.61 -3.03 8.20
N SER A 274 36.44 -2.83 7.57
CA SER A 274 35.62 -3.90 7.01
C SER A 274 36.09 -4.30 5.61
N ASP A 275 36.05 -5.60 5.33
CA ASP A 275 36.23 -6.17 3.99
C ASP A 275 34.99 -7.04 3.65
N PRO A 276 34.13 -6.58 2.70
CA PRO A 276 34.24 -5.35 1.92
C PRO A 276 33.74 -4.11 2.69
N PRO A 277 34.29 -2.91 2.42
CA PRO A 277 33.81 -1.65 3.02
C PRO A 277 32.32 -1.36 2.80
N GLU A 278 31.74 -1.85 1.70
CA GLU A 278 30.36 -1.62 1.30
C GLU A 278 29.34 -2.24 2.27
N ASP A 279 29.68 -3.31 2.99
CA ASP A 279 28.76 -4.01 3.91
C ASP A 279 28.32 -3.11 5.06
N VAL A 280 29.17 -2.14 5.47
CA VAL A 280 28.84 -1.17 6.52
C VAL A 280 27.71 -0.24 6.07
N ALA A 281 27.62 0.09 4.78
CA ALA A 281 26.52 0.90 4.25
C ALA A 281 25.20 0.11 4.22
N GLU A 282 25.23 -1.18 3.90
CA GLU A 282 24.04 -2.04 3.99
C GLU A 282 23.61 -2.23 5.44
N MET A 283 24.54 -2.34 6.40
CA MET A 283 24.21 -2.35 7.83
C MET A 283 23.47 -1.06 8.26
N MET A 284 23.88 0.12 7.78
CA MET A 284 23.14 1.37 8.07
C MET A 284 21.71 1.35 7.51
N ARG A 285 21.51 0.74 6.33
CA ARG A 285 20.18 0.53 5.76
C ARG A 285 19.33 -0.38 6.66
N GLU A 286 19.89 -1.49 7.13
CA GLU A 286 19.19 -2.43 8.01
C GLU A 286 18.81 -1.79 9.35
N LEU A 287 19.69 -0.97 9.95
CA LEU A 287 19.39 -0.22 11.16
C LEU A 287 18.20 0.74 10.95
N LEU A 288 18.16 1.47 9.84
CA LEU A 288 17.02 2.35 9.54
C LEU A 288 15.71 1.56 9.37
N VAL A 289 15.77 0.38 8.74
CA VAL A 289 14.60 -0.52 8.63
C VAL A 289 14.16 -1.02 10.01
N SER A 290 15.10 -1.31 10.91
CA SER A 290 14.78 -1.71 12.29
C SER A 290 14.13 -0.58 13.09
N GLU A 291 14.48 0.68 12.83
CA GLU A 291 13.79 1.83 13.43
C GLU A 291 12.35 1.98 12.89
N CYS A 292 12.11 1.65 11.60
CA CYS A 292 10.74 1.55 11.07
C CYS A 292 9.92 0.49 11.82
N ASP A 293 10.49 -0.71 12.01
CA ASP A 293 9.83 -1.81 12.73
C ASP A 293 9.51 -1.42 14.19
N SER A 294 10.46 -0.74 14.84
CA SER A 294 10.26 -0.19 16.19
C SER A 294 9.09 0.80 16.24
N ALA A 295 8.96 1.68 15.24
CA ALA A 295 7.82 2.61 15.15
C ALA A 295 6.48 1.90 14.98
N LEU A 296 6.44 0.78 14.23
CA LEU A 296 5.23 -0.04 14.08
C LEU A 296 4.83 -0.71 15.41
N GLY A 297 5.82 -1.20 16.15
CA GLY A 297 5.62 -1.82 17.48
C GLY A 297 5.11 -0.82 18.53
N LEU A 298 5.68 0.40 18.57
CA LEU A 298 5.26 1.45 19.51
C LEU A 298 3.81 1.88 19.33
N GLU A 299 3.29 1.85 18.10
CA GLU A 299 1.90 2.20 17.78
C GLU A 299 0.95 0.98 17.79
N SER A 300 1.44 -0.22 18.17
CA SER A 300 0.69 -1.48 18.20
C SER A 300 -0.16 -1.69 16.94
N VAL A 301 0.42 -1.43 15.76
CA VAL A 301 -0.36 -1.39 14.51
C VAL A 301 -0.93 -2.76 14.16
N ALA A 302 -0.15 -3.83 14.35
CA ALA A 302 -0.62 -5.20 14.11
C ALA A 302 -1.78 -5.57 15.04
N ASP A 303 -1.65 -5.27 16.34
CA ASP A 303 -2.69 -5.58 17.33
C ASP A 303 -4.01 -4.84 17.02
N ASN A 304 -3.91 -3.58 16.61
CA ASN A 304 -5.07 -2.74 16.32
C ASN A 304 -5.79 -3.06 15.00
N PHE A 305 -5.12 -3.70 14.03
CA PHE A 305 -5.66 -3.89 12.67
C PHE A 305 -5.70 -5.33 12.17
N LEU A 306 -4.92 -6.24 12.75
CA LEU A 306 -4.79 -7.64 12.31
C LEU A 306 -5.07 -8.67 13.40
N ASP A 307 -5.39 -8.26 14.62
CA ASP A 307 -5.70 -9.19 15.71
C ASP A 307 -7.17 -9.67 15.67
N VAL A 308 -7.56 -10.44 16.69
CA VAL A 308 -8.87 -11.09 16.82
C VAL A 308 -10.04 -10.13 16.65
N LEU A 309 -9.99 -8.93 17.24
CA LEU A 309 -11.11 -7.98 17.20
C LEU A 309 -11.33 -7.41 15.77
N PRO A 310 -10.33 -6.83 15.09
CA PRO A 310 -10.47 -6.42 13.69
C PRO A 310 -10.94 -7.54 12.75
N ILE A 311 -10.37 -8.74 12.88
CA ILE A 311 -10.75 -9.88 12.03
C ILE A 311 -12.21 -10.29 12.29
N ARG A 312 -12.64 -10.30 13.55
CA ARG A 312 -14.05 -10.55 13.90
C ARG A 312 -14.97 -9.52 13.24
N ASN A 313 -14.65 -8.23 13.37
CA ASN A 313 -15.45 -7.16 12.76
C ASN A 313 -15.54 -7.30 11.24
N TRP A 314 -14.43 -7.69 10.59
CA TRP A 314 -14.42 -7.96 9.14
C TRP A 314 -15.32 -9.14 8.77
N ILE A 315 -15.24 -10.27 9.50
CA ILE A 315 -16.08 -11.46 9.29
C ILE A 315 -17.56 -11.11 9.48
N GLU A 316 -17.88 -10.30 10.49
CA GLU A 316 -19.25 -9.89 10.76
C GLU A 316 -19.82 -8.96 9.69
N ALA A 317 -19.05 -7.96 9.24
CA ALA A 317 -19.46 -7.03 8.19
C ALA A 317 -19.57 -7.69 6.80
N ASN A 318 -18.81 -8.77 6.56
CA ASN A 318 -18.81 -9.50 5.28
C ASN A 318 -19.61 -10.81 5.33
N SER A 319 -20.51 -10.99 6.31
CA SER A 319 -21.17 -12.29 6.52
C SER A 319 -21.98 -12.78 5.33
N GLU A 320 -22.55 -11.88 4.52
CA GLU A 320 -23.32 -12.23 3.32
C GLU A 320 -22.44 -12.71 2.16
N ARG A 321 -21.15 -12.34 2.15
CA ARG A 321 -20.18 -12.76 1.13
C ARG A 321 -19.57 -14.12 1.41
N LEU A 322 -19.70 -14.62 2.65
CA LEU A 322 -19.15 -15.91 3.05
C LEU A 322 -19.92 -17.06 2.37
N ALA A 323 -19.20 -18.06 1.88
CA ALA A 323 -19.78 -19.23 1.23
C ALA A 323 -19.52 -20.51 2.04
N PRO A 324 -20.47 -20.98 2.88
CA PRO A 324 -20.23 -22.12 3.76
C PRO A 324 -19.76 -23.39 3.03
N GLN A 325 -18.76 -24.07 3.57
CA GLN A 325 -18.14 -25.25 2.93
C GLN A 325 -18.34 -26.52 3.77
N ILE A 326 -18.95 -27.56 3.19
CA ILE A 326 -19.20 -28.82 3.91
C ILE A 326 -17.89 -29.57 4.21
N ILE A 327 -17.66 -29.99 5.45
CA ILE A 327 -16.45 -30.72 5.90
C ILE A 327 -16.72 -32.16 6.35
N GLY A 328 -17.95 -32.66 6.19
CA GLY A 328 -18.37 -34.03 6.54
C GLY A 328 -19.27 -34.07 7.78
N GLU A 329 -19.96 -35.19 8.01
CA GLU A 329 -20.80 -35.46 9.20
C GLU A 329 -21.69 -34.27 9.65
N GLY A 330 -22.38 -33.63 8.70
CA GLY A 330 -23.27 -32.50 9.00
C GLY A 330 -22.59 -31.20 9.45
N ARG A 331 -21.24 -31.13 9.39
CA ARG A 331 -20.46 -29.93 9.73
C ARG A 331 -20.08 -29.13 8.48
N SER A 332 -20.06 -27.82 8.62
CA SER A 332 -19.61 -26.88 7.59
C SER A 332 -18.64 -25.86 8.18
N VAL A 333 -17.76 -25.32 7.33
CA VAL A 333 -17.03 -24.09 7.61
C VAL A 333 -17.97 -22.93 7.33
N ASP A 334 -18.64 -22.45 8.36
CA ASP A 334 -19.52 -21.30 8.34
C ASP A 334 -18.94 -20.15 9.19
N LYS A 335 -19.67 -19.03 9.28
CA LYS A 335 -19.28 -17.88 10.10
C LYS A 335 -18.96 -18.28 11.55
N ARG A 336 -19.71 -19.21 12.14
CA ARG A 336 -19.54 -19.62 13.54
C ARG A 336 -18.22 -20.36 13.74
N LEU A 337 -17.94 -21.35 12.88
CA LEU A 337 -16.67 -22.08 12.94
C LEU A 337 -15.47 -21.15 12.67
N LEU A 338 -15.60 -20.18 11.76
CA LEU A 338 -14.55 -19.19 11.50
C LEU A 338 -14.22 -18.36 12.76
N LEU A 339 -15.23 -17.91 13.51
CA LEU A 339 -15.03 -17.17 14.76
C LEU A 339 -14.41 -18.03 15.87
N LEU A 340 -14.77 -19.32 15.94
CA LEU A 340 -14.15 -20.27 16.86
C LEU A 340 -12.70 -20.54 16.50
N LEU A 341 -12.39 -20.71 15.21
CA LEU A 341 -11.03 -20.88 14.69
C LEU A 341 -10.17 -19.65 14.96
N LEU A 342 -10.73 -18.45 14.81
CA LEU A 342 -10.04 -17.20 15.13
C LEU A 342 -9.67 -17.11 16.61
N SER A 343 -10.57 -17.53 17.50
CA SER A 343 -10.36 -17.41 18.95
C SER A 343 -9.44 -18.49 19.52
N ASN A 344 -9.50 -19.71 18.98
CA ASN A 344 -8.85 -20.89 19.57
C ASN A 344 -7.70 -21.47 18.72
N GLY A 345 -7.61 -21.09 17.44
CA GLY A 345 -6.71 -21.70 16.47
C GLY A 345 -7.01 -23.19 16.20
N ILE A 346 -6.12 -23.83 15.44
CA ILE A 346 -6.11 -25.28 15.25
C ILE A 346 -5.13 -25.88 16.26
N GLN A 347 -5.63 -26.57 17.28
CA GLN A 347 -4.79 -27.18 18.30
C GLN A 347 -4.29 -28.56 17.85
N LYS A 348 -3.22 -29.07 18.48
CA LYS A 348 -2.67 -30.41 18.19
C LYS A 348 -3.73 -31.53 18.27
N LYS A 349 -4.68 -31.39 19.20
CA LYS A 349 -5.76 -32.37 19.41
C LYS A 349 -6.92 -32.21 18.42
N GLY A 350 -7.02 -31.06 17.74
CA GLY A 350 -8.11 -30.72 16.82
C GLY A 350 -8.64 -29.30 17.03
N VAL A 351 -9.87 -29.07 16.59
CA VAL A 351 -10.60 -27.79 16.65
C VAL A 351 -11.76 -27.95 17.63
N LEU A 352 -12.04 -26.90 18.41
CA LEU A 352 -13.20 -26.86 19.30
C LEU A 352 -14.45 -26.50 18.49
N ASP A 353 -15.53 -27.24 18.73
CA ASP A 353 -16.88 -26.90 18.27
C ASP A 353 -17.67 -26.09 19.31
N GLU A 354 -18.93 -25.80 19.00
CA GLU A 354 -19.85 -24.99 19.80
C GLU A 354 -20.07 -25.55 21.22
N ASN A 355 -19.93 -26.87 21.38
CA ASN A 355 -20.14 -27.56 22.66
C ASN A 355 -18.82 -27.78 23.41
N ASN A 356 -17.74 -27.11 23.00
CA ASN A 356 -16.37 -27.39 23.41
C ASN A 356 -15.93 -28.84 23.15
N ALA A 357 -16.61 -29.55 22.25
CA ALA A 357 -16.17 -30.86 21.81
C ALA A 357 -15.10 -30.71 20.73
N LEU A 358 -14.14 -31.63 20.77
CA LEU A 358 -12.92 -31.54 19.98
C LEU A 358 -13.06 -32.44 18.75
N PHE A 359 -12.92 -31.86 17.55
CA PHE A 359 -12.96 -32.60 16.31
C PHE A 359 -11.70 -32.38 15.47
N LYS A 360 -11.32 -33.37 14.67
CA LYS A 360 -10.17 -33.24 13.77
C LYS A 360 -10.61 -32.51 12.52
N LEU A 361 -9.96 -31.40 12.19
CA LEU A 361 -10.06 -30.75 10.88
C LEU A 361 -8.90 -31.25 10.00
N PRO A 362 -9.17 -32.18 9.06
CA PRO A 362 -8.12 -32.74 8.20
C PRO A 362 -7.45 -31.66 7.33
N GLU A 363 -6.17 -31.86 6.99
CA GLU A 363 -5.41 -30.86 6.22
C GLU A 363 -6.01 -30.58 4.84
N ASN A 364 -6.52 -31.61 4.16
CA ASN A 364 -7.23 -31.48 2.89
C ASN A 364 -8.54 -30.65 2.98
N HIS A 365 -9.08 -30.46 4.19
CA HIS A 365 -10.24 -29.60 4.44
C HIS A 365 -9.85 -28.18 4.84
N ARG A 366 -8.59 -27.88 5.21
CA ARG A 366 -8.18 -26.52 5.60
C ARG A 366 -8.33 -25.51 4.46
N LYS A 367 -8.15 -25.93 3.20
CA LYS A 367 -8.42 -25.07 2.02
C LYS A 367 -9.86 -24.56 1.97
N LYS A 368 -10.82 -25.29 2.56
CA LYS A 368 -12.22 -24.88 2.61
C LYS A 368 -12.44 -23.65 3.48
N VAL A 369 -11.51 -23.33 4.40
CA VAL A 369 -11.52 -22.08 5.18
C VAL A 369 -11.33 -20.88 4.27
N SER A 370 -10.31 -20.92 3.41
CA SER A 370 -10.07 -19.84 2.44
C SER A 370 -11.23 -19.72 1.44
N VAL A 371 -11.75 -20.84 0.93
CA VAL A 371 -12.91 -20.83 0.02
C VAL A 371 -14.14 -20.21 0.70
N ALA A 372 -14.38 -20.53 1.98
CA ALA A 372 -15.50 -19.95 2.73
C ALA A 372 -15.36 -18.43 2.90
N LEU A 373 -14.14 -17.95 3.18
CA LEU A 373 -13.85 -16.52 3.36
C LEU A 373 -13.90 -15.73 2.03
N ALA A 374 -13.45 -16.33 0.93
CA ALA A 374 -13.42 -15.67 -0.37
C ALA A 374 -14.76 -15.69 -1.11
N GLY A 375 -15.68 -16.59 -0.72
CA GLY A 375 -17.00 -16.74 -1.34
C GLY A 375 -17.02 -17.69 -2.55
N SER A 376 -15.89 -17.92 -3.23
CA SER A 376 -15.78 -18.93 -4.28
C SER A 376 -14.40 -19.59 -4.33
N ALA A 377 -14.30 -20.71 -5.04
CA ALA A 377 -13.04 -21.43 -5.21
C ALA A 377 -12.05 -20.65 -6.09
N GLU A 378 -12.54 -19.98 -7.13
CA GLU A 378 -11.74 -19.20 -8.09
C GLU A 378 -11.15 -17.96 -7.41
N THR A 379 -11.99 -17.22 -6.67
CA THR A 379 -11.57 -16.03 -5.90
C THR A 379 -10.58 -16.42 -4.82
N SER A 380 -10.85 -17.50 -4.06
CA SER A 380 -9.91 -18.04 -3.08
C SER A 380 -8.57 -18.43 -3.70
N LYS A 381 -8.57 -19.09 -4.86
CA LYS A 381 -7.32 -19.49 -5.51
C LYS A 381 -6.48 -18.28 -5.88
N ARG A 382 -7.11 -17.27 -6.49
CA ARG A 382 -6.43 -16.03 -6.90
C ARG A 382 -5.88 -15.26 -5.70
N SER A 383 -6.68 -15.06 -4.64
CA SER A 383 -6.24 -14.31 -3.46
C SER A 383 -5.12 -15.02 -2.71
N GLU A 384 -5.18 -16.34 -2.56
CA GLU A 384 -4.10 -17.13 -1.96
C GLU A 384 -2.82 -17.09 -2.80
N PHE A 385 -2.92 -17.06 -4.13
CA PHE A 385 -1.76 -16.94 -5.01
C PHE A 385 -1.09 -15.57 -4.86
N ASP A 386 -1.87 -14.50 -4.85
CA ASP A 386 -1.37 -13.15 -4.64
C ASP A 386 -0.77 -12.97 -3.23
N PHE A 387 -1.41 -13.53 -2.20
CA PHE A 387 -0.90 -13.50 -0.83
C PHE A 387 0.39 -14.31 -0.67
N ALA A 388 0.45 -15.53 -1.22
CA ALA A 388 1.64 -16.36 -1.20
C ALA A 388 2.83 -15.68 -1.89
N ARG A 389 2.58 -15.03 -3.04
CA ARG A 389 3.62 -14.25 -3.75
C ARG A 389 4.13 -13.08 -2.92
N LEU A 390 3.24 -12.32 -2.28
CA LEU A 390 3.62 -11.20 -1.41
C LEU A 390 4.51 -11.64 -0.23
N VAL A 391 4.22 -12.83 0.33
CA VAL A 391 5.01 -13.42 1.42
C VAL A 391 6.37 -13.93 0.93
N VAL A 392 6.41 -14.62 -0.21
CA VAL A 392 7.60 -15.30 -0.72
C VAL A 392 8.59 -14.33 -1.38
N PHE A 393 8.11 -13.41 -2.20
CA PHE A 393 8.95 -12.51 -2.98
C PHE A 393 9.32 -11.24 -2.20
N LYS A 394 10.58 -10.84 -2.35
CA LYS A 394 11.06 -9.50 -2.01
C LYS A 394 10.82 -8.54 -3.17
N ARG A 395 11.02 -9.04 -4.40
CA ARG A 395 10.80 -8.32 -5.67
C ARG A 395 10.38 -9.34 -6.71
N GLU A 396 9.54 -8.92 -7.65
CA GLU A 396 9.03 -9.79 -8.70
C GLU A 396 9.01 -9.05 -10.03
N ALA A 397 9.40 -9.73 -11.11
CA ALA A 397 9.51 -9.16 -12.45
C ALA A 397 8.16 -8.74 -13.03
N PHE A 398 7.13 -9.56 -12.81
CA PHE A 398 5.78 -9.36 -13.35
C PHE A 398 4.74 -9.16 -12.24
N GLY A 399 5.18 -8.70 -11.07
CA GLY A 399 4.32 -8.38 -9.93
C GLY A 399 4.02 -6.89 -9.77
N GLY A 400 3.37 -6.51 -8.67
CA GLY A 400 3.06 -5.11 -8.34
C GLY A 400 4.25 -4.28 -7.85
N THR A 401 5.48 -4.81 -7.91
CA THR A 401 6.68 -4.13 -7.37
C THR A 401 7.23 -3.12 -8.37
N LYS A 402 7.51 -1.89 -7.92
CA LYS A 402 8.26 -0.91 -8.71
C LYS A 402 9.74 -1.33 -8.82
N LEU A 403 10.16 -1.69 -10.03
CA LEU A 403 11.55 -2.10 -10.32
C LEU A 403 12.39 -0.98 -10.95
N THR A 404 11.82 0.21 -11.16
CA THR A 404 12.52 1.39 -11.67
C THR A 404 12.66 2.43 -10.57
N GLY A 405 13.89 2.74 -10.18
CA GLY A 405 14.22 3.87 -9.30
C GLY A 405 15.03 4.93 -10.04
N ASN A 406 15.29 6.07 -9.40
CA ASN A 406 16.34 6.98 -9.87
C ASN A 406 17.67 6.22 -9.77
N GLU A 407 18.45 6.22 -10.85
CA GLU A 407 19.75 5.54 -11.01
C GLU A 407 19.70 4.03 -11.36
N GLY A 408 19.02 3.67 -12.45
CA GLY A 408 19.40 2.48 -13.24
C GLY A 408 19.54 1.17 -12.47
N TRP A 409 18.73 0.95 -11.43
CA TRP A 409 18.82 -0.25 -10.59
C TRP A 409 18.77 -1.54 -11.43
N LEU A 410 19.64 -2.49 -11.10
CA LEU A 410 19.72 -3.82 -11.73
C LEU A 410 19.65 -4.93 -10.67
N PRO A 411 18.89 -6.02 -10.91
CA PRO A 411 18.89 -7.17 -10.01
C PRO A 411 20.29 -7.78 -9.94
N SER A 412 20.65 -8.31 -8.77
CA SER A 412 21.89 -9.09 -8.60
C SER A 412 21.56 -10.58 -8.56
N LEU A 413 22.44 -11.41 -9.12
CA LEU A 413 22.33 -12.86 -8.95
C LEU A 413 22.83 -13.23 -7.56
N THR A 414 21.93 -13.70 -6.71
CA THR A 414 22.23 -14.09 -5.32
C THR A 414 21.31 -15.22 -4.85
N THR A 415 21.44 -15.67 -3.60
CA THR A 415 20.59 -16.73 -3.05
C THR A 415 19.12 -16.36 -3.20
N GLY A 416 18.30 -17.27 -3.74
CA GLY A 416 16.87 -17.04 -3.94
C GLY A 416 16.51 -16.26 -5.22
N THR A 417 17.49 -15.90 -6.05
CA THR A 417 17.20 -15.40 -7.40
C THR A 417 16.54 -16.49 -8.24
N LEU A 418 15.36 -16.19 -8.80
CA LEU A 418 14.61 -17.10 -9.65
C LEU A 418 14.77 -16.72 -11.13
N LEU A 419 15.18 -17.68 -11.94
CA LEU A 419 15.47 -17.53 -13.36
C LEU A 419 14.66 -18.50 -14.22
N LYS A 420 14.38 -18.10 -15.46
CA LYS A 420 13.74 -18.91 -16.48
C LYS A 420 14.60 -18.96 -17.73
N ILE A 421 14.78 -20.15 -18.31
CA ILE A 421 15.19 -20.30 -19.71
C ILE A 421 13.91 -20.43 -20.52
N GLU A 422 13.67 -19.48 -21.43
CA GLU A 422 12.51 -19.52 -22.33
C GLU A 422 12.59 -20.74 -23.26
N SER A 423 11.44 -21.27 -23.62
CA SER A 423 11.33 -22.39 -24.57
C SER A 423 12.00 -22.03 -25.90
N VAL A 424 12.86 -22.92 -26.41
CA VAL A 424 13.45 -22.82 -27.74
C VAL A 424 12.99 -24.03 -28.55
N GLY A 425 12.17 -23.81 -29.58
CA GLY A 425 11.56 -24.88 -30.37
C GLY A 425 10.60 -25.73 -29.54
N ASP A 426 10.73 -27.06 -29.61
CA ASP A 426 9.88 -28.01 -28.88
C ASP A 426 10.30 -28.26 -27.41
N SER A 427 11.38 -27.63 -26.93
CA SER A 427 11.85 -27.84 -25.56
C SER A 427 11.06 -26.98 -24.57
N PRO A 428 10.53 -27.57 -23.47
CA PRO A 428 9.78 -26.80 -22.48
C PRO A 428 10.67 -25.77 -21.77
N SER A 429 10.04 -24.71 -21.26
CA SER A 429 10.74 -23.71 -20.43
C SER A 429 11.28 -24.37 -19.15
N LYS A 430 12.47 -23.95 -18.71
CA LYS A 430 13.10 -24.46 -17.48
C LYS A 430 13.24 -23.36 -16.45
N TYR A 431 13.05 -23.71 -15.18
CA TYR A 431 13.04 -22.77 -14.07
C TYR A 431 14.12 -23.12 -13.06
N TYR A 432 14.79 -22.11 -12.52
CA TYR A 432 15.94 -22.28 -11.65
C TYR A 432 15.88 -21.33 -10.46
N ILE A 433 16.14 -21.83 -9.26
CA ILE A 433 16.41 -21.00 -8.08
C ILE A 433 17.89 -21.09 -7.70
N CYS A 434 18.53 -19.94 -7.52
CA CYS A 434 19.93 -19.86 -7.10
C CYS A 434 20.08 -20.29 -5.63
N LEU A 435 20.97 -21.24 -5.37
CA LEU A 435 21.33 -21.73 -4.04
C LEU A 435 22.70 -21.25 -3.57
N THR A 436 23.50 -20.58 -4.41
CA THR A 436 24.80 -20.03 -4.00
C THR A 436 24.62 -19.08 -2.82
N PRO A 437 25.32 -19.28 -1.68
CA PRO A 437 25.20 -18.42 -0.49
C PRO A 437 25.48 -16.96 -0.78
N ALA A 438 24.71 -16.04 -0.18
CA ALA A 438 24.80 -14.61 -0.48
C ALA A 438 26.21 -14.04 -0.27
N CYS A 439 26.95 -14.50 0.75
CA CYS A 439 28.33 -14.12 1.02
C CYS A 439 29.29 -14.48 -0.13
N ASP A 440 29.01 -15.56 -0.85
CA ASP A 440 29.82 -16.07 -1.96
C ASP A 440 29.43 -15.40 -3.29
N THR A 441 28.45 -14.49 -3.27
CA THR A 441 28.00 -13.72 -4.44
C THR A 441 28.52 -12.27 -4.44
N LEU A 442 29.40 -11.96 -3.48
CA LEU A 442 30.03 -10.66 -3.27
C LEU A 442 31.53 -10.75 -3.57
N ARG A 443 32.14 -9.62 -3.97
CA ARG A 443 33.59 -9.49 -4.20
C ARG A 443 34.13 -10.47 -5.25
N LEU A 444 33.34 -10.78 -6.27
CA LEU A 444 33.72 -11.73 -7.31
C LEU A 444 34.81 -11.12 -8.22
N PRO A 445 36.02 -11.71 -8.30
CA PRO A 445 37.13 -11.15 -9.08
C PRO A 445 37.14 -11.62 -10.54
N CYS A 446 36.41 -12.70 -10.85
CA CYS A 446 36.39 -13.35 -12.15
C CYS A 446 35.11 -14.15 -12.34
N ASP A 447 34.98 -14.76 -13.52
CA ASP A 447 33.95 -15.74 -13.83
C ASP A 447 33.80 -16.77 -12.71
N THR A 448 32.58 -16.88 -12.19
CA THR A 448 32.30 -17.69 -10.99
C THR A 448 31.14 -18.64 -11.27
N PRO A 449 31.24 -19.93 -10.89
CA PRO A 449 30.13 -20.86 -10.99
C PRO A 449 29.07 -20.59 -9.92
N PHE A 450 27.81 -20.60 -10.34
CA PHE A 450 26.65 -20.50 -9.46
C PHE A 450 25.84 -21.81 -9.51
N VAL A 451 25.36 -22.24 -8.35
CA VAL A 451 24.61 -23.48 -8.18
C VAL A 451 23.12 -23.18 -8.17
N PHE A 452 22.37 -23.90 -8.98
CA PHE A 452 20.93 -23.74 -9.11
C PHE A 452 20.21 -25.06 -8.90
N LEU A 453 19.01 -24.96 -8.34
CA LEU A 453 18.05 -26.04 -8.28
C LEU A 453 16.99 -25.83 -9.35
N GLU A 454 16.80 -26.84 -10.19
CA GLU A 454 15.77 -26.83 -11.23
C GLU A 454 14.39 -27.13 -10.63
N ALA A 455 13.39 -26.36 -11.06
CA ALA A 455 11.99 -26.53 -10.66
C ALA A 455 11.19 -27.24 -11.76
N MET A 456 10.25 -28.09 -11.34
CA MET A 456 9.24 -28.68 -12.21
C MET A 456 7.96 -27.85 -12.14
N VAL A 457 7.33 -27.63 -13.30
CA VAL A 457 6.00 -27.00 -13.34
C VAL A 457 4.98 -28.03 -12.87
N ASN A 458 4.24 -27.71 -11.82
CA ASN A 458 3.19 -28.57 -11.29
C ASN A 458 2.02 -27.71 -10.78
N PRO A 459 0.81 -27.84 -11.36
CA PRO A 459 -0.34 -27.03 -10.97
C PRO A 459 -1.03 -27.48 -9.66
N GLU A 460 -0.73 -28.68 -9.16
CA GLU A 460 -1.37 -29.25 -7.97
C GLU A 460 -0.49 -29.22 -6.73
N CYS A 461 0.80 -29.55 -6.89
CA CYS A 461 1.76 -29.63 -5.80
C CYS A 461 2.98 -28.77 -6.14
N PHE A 462 3.07 -27.59 -5.53
CA PHE A 462 4.14 -26.62 -5.78
C PHE A 462 4.58 -25.94 -4.48
N SER A 463 5.80 -25.41 -4.47
CA SER A 463 6.42 -24.75 -3.32
C SER A 463 6.45 -23.23 -3.43
N VAL A 464 6.39 -22.72 -4.67
CA VAL A 464 6.39 -21.30 -5.04
C VAL A 464 5.45 -21.11 -6.23
N ILE A 465 4.74 -19.98 -6.28
CA ILE A 465 3.96 -19.56 -7.45
C ILE A 465 4.63 -18.32 -8.02
N VAL A 466 4.79 -18.25 -9.34
CA VAL A 466 5.35 -17.09 -10.03
C VAL A 466 4.36 -16.52 -11.02
N ARG A 467 4.31 -15.19 -11.11
CA ARG A 467 3.62 -14.53 -12.21
C ARG A 467 4.57 -14.37 -13.38
N GLU A 468 4.10 -14.74 -14.56
CA GLU A 468 4.80 -14.58 -15.82
C GLU A 468 4.17 -13.47 -16.66
N GLU A 469 4.83 -13.15 -17.77
CA GLU A 469 4.32 -12.24 -18.79
C GLU A 469 2.91 -12.68 -19.25
N GLY A 470 1.99 -11.73 -19.38
CA GLY A 470 0.58 -12.01 -19.68
C GLY A 470 -0.29 -12.35 -18.47
N ASN A 471 0.19 -12.09 -17.25
CA ASN A 471 -0.51 -12.36 -15.99
C ASN A 471 -0.84 -13.84 -15.73
N ILE A 472 0.04 -14.73 -16.15
CA ILE A 472 -0.11 -16.19 -15.97
C ILE A 472 0.58 -16.61 -14.67
N ASP A 473 -0.15 -17.28 -13.78
CA ASP A 473 0.42 -17.85 -12.55
C ASP A 473 0.88 -19.29 -12.77
N THR A 474 2.17 -19.55 -12.55
CA THR A 474 2.81 -20.85 -12.73
C THR A 474 3.32 -21.40 -11.40
N GLY A 475 2.87 -22.59 -11.02
CA GLY A 475 3.31 -23.31 -9.82
C GLY A 475 4.63 -24.04 -10.05
N LEU A 476 5.64 -23.73 -9.24
CA LEU A 476 6.98 -24.32 -9.28
C LEU A 476 7.19 -25.25 -8.09
N PHE A 477 7.51 -26.51 -8.40
CA PHE A 477 7.87 -27.54 -7.43
C PHE A 477 9.36 -27.83 -7.47
N PHE A 478 10.00 -27.78 -6.30
CA PHE A 478 11.41 -28.12 -6.13
C PHE A 478 11.51 -29.52 -5.52
N GLU A 479 11.94 -30.49 -6.32
CA GLU A 479 12.12 -31.87 -5.86
C GLU A 479 13.24 -31.94 -4.82
N ARG A 480 13.00 -32.68 -3.73
CA ARG A 480 13.91 -32.74 -2.57
C ARG A 480 14.60 -34.09 -2.44
N ASP A 481 13.98 -35.15 -2.91
CA ASP A 481 14.52 -36.51 -2.77
C ASP A 481 15.53 -36.79 -3.89
N ARG A 482 15.26 -36.25 -5.09
CA ARG A 482 16.12 -36.37 -6.27
C ARG A 482 16.22 -35.01 -6.99
N PRO A 483 16.85 -34.01 -6.37
CA PRO A 483 16.93 -32.67 -6.95
C PRO A 483 17.77 -32.69 -8.23
N TYR A 484 17.34 -31.91 -9.23
CA TYR A 484 18.14 -31.60 -10.40
C TYR A 484 18.95 -30.33 -10.12
N ILE A 485 20.26 -30.46 -10.03
CA ILE A 485 21.16 -29.33 -9.77
C ILE A 485 21.97 -29.05 -11.02
N SER A 486 21.98 -27.77 -11.39
CA SER A 486 22.69 -27.26 -12.55
C SER A 486 23.66 -26.18 -12.09
N THR A 487 24.84 -26.16 -12.69
CA THR A 487 25.85 -25.11 -12.43
C THR A 487 26.04 -24.29 -13.70
N PHE A 488 26.01 -22.97 -13.56
CA PHE A 488 26.22 -22.04 -14.65
C PHE A 488 27.27 -21.01 -14.24
N VAL A 489 28.14 -20.62 -15.16
CA VAL A 489 29.24 -19.68 -14.88
C VAL A 489 28.86 -18.29 -15.36
N PHE A 490 29.00 -17.28 -14.51
CA PHE A 490 28.67 -15.89 -14.81
C PHE A 490 29.86 -14.96 -14.59
N SER A 491 30.00 -13.96 -15.47
CA SER A 491 31.02 -12.91 -15.36
C SER A 491 30.52 -11.77 -14.46
N PRO A 492 31.30 -11.36 -13.44
CA PRO A 492 30.92 -10.27 -12.56
C PRO A 492 31.09 -8.90 -13.20
N ASP A 493 30.29 -7.95 -12.73
CA ASP A 493 30.60 -6.53 -12.86
C ASP A 493 31.78 -6.22 -11.95
N LEU A 494 32.95 -5.99 -12.53
CA LEU A 494 34.21 -5.77 -11.80
C LEU A 494 34.20 -4.47 -10.97
N ALA A 495 33.36 -3.49 -11.30
CA ALA A 495 33.26 -2.26 -10.52
C ALA A 495 32.52 -2.50 -9.18
N VAL A 496 31.59 -3.44 -9.17
CA VAL A 496 30.73 -3.73 -8.00
C VAL A 496 31.08 -5.07 -7.34
N GLY A 497 31.85 -5.93 -8.01
CA GLY A 497 32.19 -7.28 -7.56
C GLY A 497 30.99 -8.22 -7.45
N ARG A 498 29.96 -8.04 -8.29
CA ARG A 498 28.70 -8.82 -8.25
C ARG A 498 28.22 -9.14 -9.66
N ILE A 499 27.48 -10.23 -9.84
CA ILE A 499 26.77 -10.49 -11.10
C ILE A 499 25.52 -9.61 -11.16
N ARG A 500 25.44 -8.70 -12.13
CA ARG A 500 24.28 -7.83 -12.36
C ARG A 500 23.47 -8.30 -13.56
N GLY A 501 22.15 -8.24 -13.43
CA GLY A 501 21.24 -8.49 -14.55
C GLY A 501 21.31 -7.34 -15.55
N ARG A 502 20.91 -7.60 -16.78
CA ARG A 502 20.79 -6.59 -17.84
C ARG A 502 19.33 -6.40 -18.22
N LYS A 503 18.96 -5.18 -18.63
CA LYS A 503 17.63 -4.92 -19.19
C LYS A 503 17.54 -5.60 -20.57
N VAL A 504 16.60 -6.52 -20.72
CA VAL A 504 16.39 -7.30 -21.96
C VAL A 504 15.32 -6.65 -22.82
N ARG A 505 14.16 -6.35 -22.23
CA ARG A 505 13.01 -5.74 -22.90
C ARG A 505 12.18 -4.87 -21.93
N VAL A 506 11.14 -4.22 -22.43
CA VAL A 506 10.13 -3.50 -21.64
C VAL A 506 8.76 -4.08 -21.97
N VAL A 507 7.99 -4.44 -20.94
CA VAL A 507 6.62 -4.97 -21.05
C VAL A 507 5.74 -4.16 -20.12
N GLU A 508 4.65 -3.57 -20.64
CA GLU A 508 3.71 -2.74 -19.85
C GLU A 508 4.45 -1.70 -18.98
N GLU A 509 5.41 -0.99 -19.57
CA GLU A 509 6.27 0.02 -18.91
C GLU A 509 7.22 -0.52 -17.82
N ASN A 510 7.24 -1.83 -17.56
CA ASN A 510 8.16 -2.49 -16.65
C ASN A 510 9.38 -3.06 -17.39
N PRO A 511 10.61 -2.78 -16.90
CA PRO A 511 11.81 -3.41 -17.45
C PRO A 511 11.82 -4.90 -17.11
N VAL A 512 12.02 -5.73 -18.13
CA VAL A 512 12.33 -7.15 -17.96
C VAL A 512 13.84 -7.30 -17.92
N PHE A 513 14.34 -7.96 -16.88
CA PHE A 513 15.76 -8.20 -16.68
C PHE A 513 16.13 -9.64 -17.04
N GLY A 514 17.40 -9.85 -17.35
CA GLY A 514 17.93 -11.17 -17.64
C GLY A 514 19.40 -11.30 -17.30
N PHE A 515 19.88 -12.53 -17.30
CA PHE A 515 21.27 -12.90 -17.04
C PHE A 515 21.79 -13.76 -18.18
N VAL A 516 23.08 -13.69 -18.43
CA VAL A 516 23.73 -14.49 -19.48
C VAL A 516 24.97 -15.13 -18.92
N THR A 517 25.17 -16.40 -19.29
CA THR A 517 26.37 -17.15 -18.94
C THR A 517 27.61 -16.56 -19.60
N SER A 518 28.77 -16.80 -19.00
CA SER A 518 30.05 -16.24 -19.47
C SER A 518 30.41 -16.69 -20.89
N ASP A 519 29.91 -17.86 -21.31
CA ASP A 519 30.05 -18.39 -22.68
C ASP A 519 29.09 -17.73 -23.70
N GLY A 520 28.13 -16.91 -23.25
CA GLY A 520 27.13 -16.26 -24.08
C GLY A 520 26.03 -17.19 -24.63
N LEU A 521 26.05 -18.48 -24.30
CA LEU A 521 25.18 -19.49 -24.91
C LEU A 521 23.79 -19.54 -24.28
N THR A 522 23.70 -19.28 -22.97
CA THR A 522 22.44 -19.43 -22.23
C THR A 522 21.94 -18.06 -21.78
N ASN A 523 20.70 -17.73 -22.17
CA ASN A 523 20.01 -16.52 -21.75
C ASN A 523 18.91 -16.88 -20.75
N PHE A 524 18.92 -16.18 -19.61
CA PHE A 524 17.91 -16.31 -18.56
C PHE A 524 17.06 -15.05 -18.49
N VAL A 525 15.76 -15.22 -18.30
CA VAL A 525 14.83 -14.18 -17.86
C VAL A 525 14.76 -14.21 -16.34
N TRP A 526 14.89 -13.06 -15.70
CA TRP A 526 14.74 -12.92 -14.26
C TRP A 526 13.26 -12.85 -13.90
N LEU A 527 12.80 -13.73 -13.00
CA LEU A 527 11.40 -13.77 -12.55
C LEU A 527 11.20 -13.07 -11.21
N GLY A 528 12.23 -13.02 -10.35
CA GLY A 528 12.11 -12.40 -9.04
C GLY A 528 13.24 -12.76 -8.09
N GLU A 529 13.17 -12.20 -6.89
CA GLU A 529 14.05 -12.49 -5.75
C GLU A 529 13.19 -13.00 -4.59
N VAL A 530 13.35 -14.29 -4.26
CA VAL A 530 12.73 -14.90 -3.08
C VAL A 530 13.43 -14.38 -1.82
N ARG A 531 12.66 -14.10 -0.75
CA ARG A 531 13.23 -13.64 0.52
C ARG A 531 14.26 -14.64 1.06
N TYR A 532 15.38 -14.12 1.56
CA TYR A 532 16.52 -14.92 2.00
C TYR A 532 16.14 -16.04 2.98
N ALA A 533 15.35 -15.75 4.02
CA ALA A 533 14.95 -16.75 5.01
C ALA A 533 14.20 -17.96 4.39
N ARG A 534 13.37 -17.71 3.36
CA ARG A 534 12.66 -18.76 2.62
C ARG A 534 13.61 -19.56 1.75
N ALA A 535 14.48 -18.89 0.99
CA ALA A 535 15.48 -19.55 0.14
C ALA A 535 16.45 -20.40 0.97
N ALA A 536 16.95 -19.86 2.09
CA ALA A 536 17.82 -20.57 3.04
C ALA A 536 17.10 -21.76 3.68
N SER A 537 15.81 -21.64 4.00
CA SER A 537 15.04 -22.77 4.53
C SER A 537 14.88 -23.91 3.51
N GLU A 538 14.71 -23.62 2.21
CA GLU A 538 14.68 -24.67 1.18
C GLU A 538 16.06 -25.31 0.97
N MET A 539 17.13 -24.51 1.00
CA MET A 539 18.50 -25.02 0.98
C MET A 539 18.80 -25.95 2.16
N ALA A 540 18.42 -25.56 3.39
CA ALA A 540 18.62 -26.37 4.59
C ALA A 540 17.91 -27.73 4.50
N ARG A 541 16.70 -27.77 3.93
CA ARG A 541 15.95 -29.01 3.72
C ARG A 541 16.63 -29.95 2.71
N LEU A 542 17.21 -29.41 1.64
CA LEU A 542 17.99 -30.18 0.68
C LEU A 542 19.25 -30.77 1.32
N VAL A 543 19.98 -29.94 2.07
CA VAL A 543 21.19 -30.37 2.80
C VAL A 543 20.86 -31.47 3.80
N GLN A 544 19.74 -31.36 4.53
CA GLN A 544 19.29 -32.41 5.47
C GLN A 544 19.09 -33.77 4.79
N ASN A 545 18.57 -33.79 3.56
CA ASN A 545 18.40 -35.04 2.80
C ASN A 545 19.73 -35.58 2.28
N TRP A 546 20.65 -34.70 1.89
CA TRP A 546 21.93 -35.06 1.28
C TRP A 546 23.00 -35.47 2.28
N MET A 547 23.02 -34.87 3.46
CA MET A 547 23.97 -35.22 4.53
C MET A 547 23.54 -36.46 5.32
N ARG A 548 22.54 -37.21 4.85
CA ARG A 548 22.17 -38.50 5.46
C ARG A 548 23.34 -39.45 5.34
N ILE A 549 23.91 -39.80 6.48
CA ILE A 549 24.94 -40.84 6.57
C ILE A 549 24.24 -42.19 6.53
N GLY A 550 24.58 -43.02 5.55
CA GLY A 550 24.10 -44.40 5.48
C GLY A 550 24.73 -45.23 6.60
N ILE A 551 24.00 -45.42 7.70
CA ILE A 551 24.40 -46.33 8.78
C ILE A 551 23.65 -47.64 8.58
N SER A 552 24.38 -48.76 8.50
CA SER A 552 23.79 -50.10 8.59
C SER A 552 23.48 -50.39 10.06
N ASP A 553 22.28 -50.00 10.50
CA ASP A 553 21.81 -50.27 11.86
C ASP A 553 20.86 -51.49 11.91
N SER A 554 20.63 -52.03 13.10
CA SER A 554 19.64 -53.07 13.36
C SER A 554 18.24 -52.59 12.97
N GLU A 555 17.51 -53.37 12.16
CA GLU A 555 16.12 -53.07 11.79
C GLU A 555 15.20 -52.95 13.01
N TYR A 556 15.51 -53.67 14.10
CA TYR A 556 14.80 -53.53 15.37
C TYR A 556 14.96 -52.12 15.92
N LEU A 557 16.20 -51.63 16.07
CA LEU A 557 16.48 -50.27 16.58
C LEU A 557 15.87 -49.21 15.67
N ARG A 558 15.98 -49.38 14.34
CA ARG A 558 15.38 -48.47 13.35
C ARG A 558 13.87 -48.36 13.47
N GLN A 559 13.17 -49.46 13.78
CA GLN A 559 11.72 -49.44 13.94
C GLN A 559 11.29 -48.97 15.34
N THR A 560 12.05 -49.29 16.39
CA THR A 560 11.81 -48.75 17.74
C THR A 560 12.00 -47.23 17.78
N GLU A 561 13.03 -46.69 17.12
CA GLU A 561 13.29 -45.25 17.05
C GLU A 561 12.19 -44.50 16.27
N LYS A 562 11.61 -45.14 15.24
CA LYS A 562 10.43 -44.63 14.52
C LYS A 562 9.11 -44.81 15.28
N GLY A 563 9.14 -45.38 16.49
CA GLY A 563 7.94 -45.68 17.29
C GLY A 563 6.97 -46.64 16.59
N SER A 564 7.50 -47.52 15.73
CA SER A 564 6.73 -48.47 14.91
C SER A 564 6.69 -49.89 15.49
N PHE A 565 7.20 -50.10 16.72
CA PHE A 565 7.16 -51.35 17.48
C PHE A 565 6.43 -51.21 18.80
#